data_AF-A0A1X7SHG5-F1
#
_entry.id   AF-A0A1X7SHG5-F1
#
_cell.length_a   1.000
_cell.length_b   1.000
_cell.length_c   1.000
_cell.angle_alpha   90.00
_cell.angle_beta   90.00
_cell.angle_gamma   90.00
#
_symmetry.space_group_name_H-M   'P 1'
#
loop_
_entity.id
_entity.type
_entity.pdbx_description
1 polymer ?
#
loop_
_entity_poly.entity_id
_entity_poly.type
_entity_poly.pdbx_seq_one_letter_code
_entity_poly.pdbx_strand_id
1 'polypeptide(L)'
;MNSNVISLSNVTVANSTSTGLTLQRSLVIIKNSLVFKNNTGVVGGGLAINDSSQLRVSSSANLEFINNHASYKGGGIYVEESSKSGIVLLVTPKTPLTLINNTAGLVGGDMYGVYSYQFNLTNPHISSTGNPVSLCFCNPHAINITKSCFYVSKQYIYPGQALQYYVALFGNDYLRSLTPTDGIVQ
;
A
#
# COMPACT_ATOMS: atom_id res chain seq x y z
N MET A 1 -23.94 6.52 11.96
CA MET A 1 -23.10 5.40 12.43
C MET A 1 -23.08 5.49 13.95
N ASN A 2 -23.73 4.55 14.65
CA ASN A 2 -23.61 4.44 16.11
C ASN A 2 -22.16 4.04 16.42
N SER A 3 -21.42 4.97 17.01
CA SER A 3 -19.97 4.98 17.07
C SER A 3 -19.44 4.14 18.23
N ASN A 4 -19.37 2.81 18.04
CA ASN A 4 -18.45 1.99 18.84
C ASN A 4 -17.03 2.25 18.32
N VAL A 5 -16.43 3.31 18.83
CA VAL A 5 -15.04 3.65 18.56
C VAL A 5 -14.16 2.69 19.33
N ILE A 6 -13.31 1.94 18.63
CA ILE A 6 -12.31 1.08 19.27
C ILE A 6 -11.08 1.94 19.53
N SER A 7 -10.56 1.93 20.75
CA SER A 7 -9.30 2.62 21.07
C SER A 7 -8.23 1.59 21.41
N LEU A 8 -7.10 1.68 20.72
CA LEU A 8 -5.93 0.86 20.96
C LEU A 8 -4.79 1.74 21.49
N SER A 9 -4.06 1.23 22.47
CA SER A 9 -2.94 1.91 23.10
C SER A 9 -1.95 0.88 23.62
N ASN A 10 -0.69 0.97 23.17
CA ASN A 10 0.39 0.05 23.56
C ASN A 10 0.06 -1.40 23.23
N VAL A 11 -0.36 -1.63 21.98
CA VAL A 11 -0.75 -2.94 21.48
C VAL A 11 0.34 -3.48 20.56
N THR A 12 0.71 -4.74 20.77
CA THR A 12 1.55 -5.50 19.84
C THR A 12 0.76 -6.70 19.34
N VAL A 13 0.68 -6.84 18.02
CA VAL A 13 0.09 -8.00 17.36
C VAL A 13 1.20 -8.72 16.60
N ALA A 14 1.46 -9.98 16.94
CA ALA A 14 2.62 -10.68 16.39
C ALA A 14 2.43 -12.18 16.18
N ASN A 15 3.25 -12.72 15.28
CA ASN A 15 3.36 -14.15 14.96
C ASN A 15 2.02 -14.78 14.51
N SER A 16 1.15 -13.99 13.89
CA SER A 16 -0.08 -14.50 13.31
C SER A 16 0.19 -15.16 11.95
N THR A 17 -0.49 -16.26 11.68
CA THR A 17 -0.52 -16.91 10.34
C THR A 17 -1.56 -16.27 9.41
N SER A 18 -2.20 -15.19 9.84
CA SER A 18 -3.17 -14.38 9.11
C SER A 18 -2.92 -12.89 9.39
N THR A 19 -3.60 -12.01 8.64
CA THR A 19 -3.46 -10.55 8.81
C THR A 19 -3.55 -10.18 10.28
N GLY A 20 -2.59 -9.41 10.80
CA GLY A 20 -2.52 -9.06 12.21
C GLY A 20 -3.80 -8.35 12.70
N LEU A 21 -4.26 -7.35 11.96
CA LEU A 21 -5.54 -6.68 12.23
C LEU A 21 -6.26 -6.36 10.92
N THR A 22 -7.53 -6.77 10.82
CA THR A 22 -8.41 -6.38 9.72
C THR A 22 -9.50 -5.45 10.24
N LEU A 23 -9.65 -4.30 9.59
CA LEU A 23 -10.72 -3.35 9.86
C LEU A 23 -11.81 -3.50 8.80
N GLN A 24 -13.05 -3.73 9.24
CA GLN A 24 -14.23 -3.81 8.38
C GLN A 24 -15.35 -2.94 8.98
N ARG A 25 -15.81 -1.94 8.21
CA ARG A 25 -16.83 -0.95 8.63
C ARG A 25 -16.60 -0.39 10.03
N SER A 26 -15.34 -0.11 10.38
CA SER A 26 -14.94 0.22 11.74
C SER A 26 -14.18 1.54 11.83
N LEU A 27 -14.25 2.17 13.01
CA LEU A 27 -13.46 3.34 13.37
C LEU A 27 -12.55 2.99 14.55
N VAL A 28 -11.24 2.97 14.30
CA VAL A 28 -10.22 2.64 15.30
C VAL A 28 -9.35 3.86 15.57
N ILE A 29 -9.09 4.16 16.85
CA ILE A 29 -8.21 5.25 17.29
C ILE A 29 -6.96 4.68 17.97
N ILE A 30 -5.79 5.06 17.49
CA ILE A 30 -4.48 4.72 18.07
C ILE A 30 -4.00 5.88 18.92
N LYS A 31 -3.85 5.66 20.24
CA LYS A 31 -3.44 6.71 21.19
C LYS A 31 -1.93 6.79 21.38
N ASN A 32 -1.27 5.63 21.53
CA ASN A 32 0.15 5.50 21.81
C ASN A 32 0.80 4.56 20.78
N SER A 33 1.45 3.47 21.22
CA SER A 33 2.13 2.55 20.31
C SER A 33 1.17 1.49 19.73
N LEU A 34 1.35 1.18 18.44
CA LEU A 34 0.78 0.02 17.77
C LEU A 34 1.85 -0.66 16.93
N VAL A 35 2.15 -1.92 17.25
CA VAL A 35 3.22 -2.70 16.61
C VAL A 35 2.64 -3.96 15.97
N PHE A 36 2.96 -4.19 14.69
CA PHE A 36 2.69 -5.43 13.98
C PHE A 36 4.01 -6.12 13.62
N LYS A 37 4.21 -7.36 14.07
CA LYS A 37 5.46 -8.07 13.81
C LYS A 37 5.28 -9.53 13.42
N ASN A 38 5.97 -9.97 12.38
CA ASN A 38 5.97 -11.37 11.93
C ASN A 38 4.56 -11.93 11.65
N ASN A 39 3.63 -11.10 11.19
CA ASN A 39 2.30 -11.57 10.80
C ASN A 39 2.30 -11.89 9.30
N THR A 40 1.53 -12.89 8.89
CA THR A 40 1.28 -13.17 7.46
C THR A 40 -0.09 -12.66 7.04
N GLY A 41 -0.52 -12.84 5.80
CA GLY A 41 -1.86 -12.43 5.34
C GLY A 41 -2.02 -12.61 3.84
N VAL A 42 -3.23 -12.48 3.33
CA VAL A 42 -3.44 -12.38 1.87
C VAL A 42 -3.16 -10.96 1.42
N VAL A 43 -3.80 -10.00 2.08
CA VAL A 43 -3.53 -8.57 1.95
C VAL A 43 -3.30 -7.98 3.34
N GLY A 44 -2.38 -7.03 3.47
CA GLY A 44 -2.14 -6.40 4.77
C GLY A 44 -1.59 -7.42 5.77
N GLY A 45 -0.33 -7.84 5.64
CA GLY A 45 0.24 -8.81 6.58
C GLY A 45 0.15 -8.31 8.03
N GLY A 46 0.50 -7.04 8.25
CA GLY A 46 0.27 -6.38 9.53
C GLY A 46 -1.17 -5.89 9.69
N LEU A 47 -1.60 -4.99 8.81
CA LEU A 47 -2.89 -4.30 8.89
C LEU A 47 -3.59 -4.27 7.53
N ALA A 48 -4.87 -4.62 7.50
CA ALA A 48 -5.76 -4.40 6.35
C ALA A 48 -6.93 -3.48 6.72
N ILE A 49 -7.17 -2.43 5.94
CA ILE A 49 -8.25 -1.45 6.12
C ILE A 49 -9.25 -1.57 4.96
N ASN A 50 -10.42 -2.14 5.24
CA ASN A 50 -11.44 -2.47 4.24
C ASN A 50 -12.81 -1.85 4.59
N ASP A 51 -13.74 -1.90 3.63
CA ASP A 51 -15.16 -1.61 3.84
C ASP A 51 -15.43 -0.24 4.49
N SER A 52 -14.85 0.83 3.95
CA SER A 52 -15.00 2.20 4.48
C SER A 52 -14.50 2.38 5.92
N SER A 53 -13.53 1.57 6.37
CA SER A 53 -12.95 1.69 7.70
C SER A 53 -11.97 2.85 7.82
N GLN A 54 -11.88 3.43 9.01
CA GLN A 54 -10.93 4.50 9.32
C GLN A 54 -10.02 4.10 10.47
N LEU A 55 -8.72 4.20 10.23
CA LEU A 55 -7.72 4.23 11.28
C LEU A 55 -7.38 5.69 11.58
N ARG A 56 -7.66 6.14 12.80
CA ARG A 56 -7.27 7.46 13.28
C ARG A 56 -6.08 7.36 14.19
N VAL A 57 -5.05 8.15 13.92
CA VAL A 57 -3.78 8.07 14.63
C VAL A 57 -3.52 9.38 15.34
N SER A 58 -3.29 9.30 16.66
CA SER A 58 -2.88 10.45 17.46
C SER A 58 -1.47 10.94 17.10
N SER A 59 -1.18 12.22 17.28
CA SER A 59 0.14 12.80 16.94
C SER A 59 1.29 12.24 17.78
N SER A 60 1.01 11.77 18.99
CA SER A 60 1.99 11.11 19.89
C SER A 60 2.13 9.60 19.66
N ALA A 61 1.34 9.04 18.74
CA ALA A 61 1.39 7.61 18.49
C ALA A 61 2.70 7.20 17.81
N ASN A 62 3.01 5.91 17.85
CA ASN A 62 4.09 5.33 17.04
C ASN A 62 3.56 4.05 16.39
N LEU A 63 3.83 3.91 15.10
CA LEU A 63 3.38 2.78 14.29
C LEU A 63 4.58 2.03 13.76
N GLU A 64 4.64 0.74 14.04
CA GLU A 64 5.73 -0.11 13.58
C GLU A 64 5.19 -1.38 12.90
N PHE A 65 5.70 -1.64 11.71
CA PHE A 65 5.38 -2.82 10.91
C PHE A 65 6.70 -3.50 10.55
N ILE A 66 6.96 -4.67 11.15
CA ILE A 66 8.25 -5.34 11.07
C ILE A 66 8.06 -6.80 10.62
N ASN A 67 8.76 -7.21 9.56
CA ASN A 67 8.74 -8.58 9.03
C ASN A 67 7.32 -9.12 8.76
N ASN A 68 6.36 -8.27 8.43
CA ASN A 68 5.03 -8.76 8.05
C ASN A 68 5.04 -9.18 6.57
N HIS A 69 4.25 -10.20 6.24
CA HIS A 69 4.17 -10.75 4.90
C HIS A 69 2.74 -10.80 4.40
N ALA A 70 2.50 -10.38 3.16
CA ALA A 70 1.25 -10.62 2.46
C ALA A 70 1.53 -11.51 1.24
N SER A 71 0.70 -12.54 0.99
CA SER A 71 0.85 -13.36 -0.22
C SER A 71 0.48 -12.58 -1.50
N TYR A 72 -0.29 -11.49 -1.38
CA TYR A 72 -0.71 -10.66 -2.50
C TYR A 72 -0.22 -9.21 -2.37
N LYS A 73 -0.82 -8.39 -1.50
CA LYS A 73 -0.60 -6.93 -1.47
C LYS A 73 -0.37 -6.37 -0.08
N GLY A 74 0.50 -5.37 0.05
CA GLY A 74 0.60 -4.59 1.29
C GLY A 74 1.12 -5.42 2.46
N GLY A 75 2.38 -5.85 2.43
CA GLY A 75 2.94 -6.72 3.48
C GLY A 75 2.83 -6.11 4.88
N GLY A 76 3.15 -4.83 5.02
CA GLY A 76 2.89 -4.08 6.25
C GLY A 76 1.43 -3.64 6.34
N ILE A 77 1.04 -2.75 5.44
CA ILE A 77 -0.27 -2.10 5.42
C ILE A 77 -0.95 -2.30 4.07
N TYR A 78 -2.21 -2.70 4.10
CA TYR A 78 -3.10 -2.66 2.95
C TYR A 78 -4.28 -1.75 3.25
N VAL A 79 -4.56 -0.83 2.32
CA VAL A 79 -5.78 -0.02 2.34
C VAL A 79 -6.53 -0.30 1.05
N GLU A 80 -7.75 -0.82 1.20
CA GLU A 80 -8.68 -0.92 0.09
C GLU A 80 -9.06 0.48 -0.37
N GLU A 81 -8.95 0.77 -1.67
CA GLU A 81 -9.40 2.04 -2.22
C GLU A 81 -10.93 2.03 -2.37
N SER A 82 -11.62 2.25 -1.26
CA SER A 82 -13.00 2.70 -1.25
C SER A 82 -13.03 4.20 -0.93
N SER A 83 -14.08 4.91 -1.31
CA SER A 83 -14.19 6.37 -1.10
C SER A 83 -14.10 6.83 0.37
N LYS A 84 -14.06 5.89 1.33
CA LYS A 84 -14.04 6.19 2.77
C LYS A 84 -13.03 5.37 3.57
N SER A 85 -12.38 4.38 2.96
CA SER A 85 -11.33 3.60 3.63
C SER A 85 -10.06 4.44 3.70
N GLY A 86 -9.39 4.45 4.86
CA GLY A 86 -8.10 5.13 4.93
C GLY A 86 -7.55 5.32 6.33
N ILE A 87 -6.39 5.98 6.34
CA ILE A 87 -5.72 6.43 7.55
C ILE A 87 -5.85 7.95 7.64
N VAL A 88 -6.23 8.43 8.82
CA VAL A 88 -6.41 9.85 9.10
C VAL A 88 -5.58 10.20 10.32
N LEU A 89 -4.64 11.13 10.16
CA LEU A 89 -3.96 11.72 11.31
C LEU A 89 -4.88 12.73 11.99
N LEU A 90 -4.99 12.62 13.31
CA LEU A 90 -5.85 13.49 14.10
C LEU A 90 -5.28 14.90 14.26
N VAL A 91 -3.94 15.04 14.34
CA VAL A 91 -3.24 16.30 14.62
C VAL A 91 -1.82 16.27 14.03
N THR A 92 -1.25 17.43 13.72
CA THR A 92 0.19 17.61 13.44
C THR A 92 1.00 17.70 14.74
N PRO A 93 2.27 17.24 14.81
CA PRO A 93 3.18 16.85 13.72
C PRO A 93 2.87 15.47 13.13
N LYS A 94 3.54 15.16 12.00
CA LYS A 94 3.44 13.84 11.35
C LYS A 94 3.90 12.74 12.30
N THR A 95 3.05 11.75 12.52
CA THR A 95 3.35 10.58 13.36
C THR A 95 4.49 9.77 12.75
N PRO A 96 5.46 9.27 13.55
CA PRO A 96 6.45 8.32 13.09
C PRO A 96 5.82 7.02 12.56
N LEU A 97 6.30 6.55 11.41
CA LEU A 97 5.93 5.25 10.85
C LEU A 97 7.21 4.50 10.48
N THR A 98 7.37 3.32 11.06
CA THR A 98 8.49 2.42 10.81
C THR A 98 8.01 1.21 10.02
N LEU A 99 8.65 0.95 8.87
CA LEU A 99 8.32 -0.13 7.96
C LEU A 99 9.61 -0.90 7.64
N ILE A 100 9.82 -2.06 8.28
CA ILE A 100 11.07 -2.81 8.15
C ILE A 100 10.78 -4.22 7.66
N ASN A 101 11.44 -4.62 6.58
CA ASN A 101 11.43 -5.98 6.04
C ASN A 101 10.02 -6.56 5.82
N ASN A 102 9.03 -5.71 5.54
CA ASN A 102 7.73 -6.21 5.14
C ASN A 102 7.79 -6.64 3.67
N THR A 103 7.06 -7.69 3.33
CA THR A 103 7.11 -8.29 1.99
C THR A 103 5.71 -8.59 1.47
N ALA A 104 5.53 -8.47 0.17
CA ALA A 104 4.31 -8.86 -0.52
C ALA A 104 4.68 -9.79 -1.67
N GLY A 105 3.88 -10.85 -1.88
CA GLY A 105 4.10 -11.80 -2.97
C GLY A 105 3.93 -11.17 -4.35
N LEU A 106 3.10 -10.13 -4.47
CA LEU A 106 2.92 -9.39 -5.72
C LEU A 106 3.50 -7.97 -5.66
N VAL A 107 2.87 -7.06 -4.90
CA VAL A 107 3.28 -5.63 -4.89
C VAL A 107 3.00 -4.93 -3.56
N GLY A 108 3.73 -3.82 -3.32
CA GLY A 108 3.58 -3.00 -2.12
C GLY A 108 4.04 -3.75 -0.87
N GLY A 109 5.33 -4.12 -0.80
CA GLY A 109 5.87 -4.91 0.31
C GLY A 109 5.62 -4.26 1.67
N ASP A 110 5.80 -2.94 1.76
CA ASP A 110 5.49 -2.17 2.96
C ASP A 110 4.05 -1.67 2.95
N MET A 111 3.59 -1.09 1.84
CA MET A 111 2.27 -0.48 1.77
C MET A 111 1.59 -0.66 0.41
N TYR A 112 0.27 -0.85 0.45
CA TYR A 112 -0.60 -0.75 -0.71
C TYR A 112 -1.77 0.21 -0.42
N GLY A 113 -2.04 1.14 -1.32
CA GLY A 113 -3.22 2.02 -1.25
C GLY A 113 -3.08 3.22 -0.30
N VAL A 114 -1.85 3.58 0.11
CA VAL A 114 -1.57 4.70 1.02
C VAL A 114 -0.89 5.84 0.25
N TYR A 115 -1.64 6.89 -0.11
CA TYR A 115 -1.22 7.93 -1.08
C TYR A 115 -0.91 9.30 -0.47
N SER A 116 -0.62 9.36 0.82
CA SER A 116 -0.57 10.63 1.54
C SER A 116 0.67 10.68 2.41
N TYR A 117 1.48 11.74 2.24
CA TYR A 117 2.65 12.07 3.06
C TYR A 117 2.27 12.45 4.49
N GLN A 118 1.36 11.71 5.11
CA GLN A 118 0.84 11.95 6.43
C GLN A 118 1.88 11.56 7.48
N PHE A 119 2.63 10.49 7.26
CA PHE A 119 3.62 10.00 8.22
C PHE A 119 5.01 10.59 8.03
N ASN A 120 5.75 10.65 9.13
CA ASN A 120 7.19 10.82 9.12
C ASN A 120 7.82 9.42 9.06
N LEU A 121 8.31 9.03 7.88
CA LEU A 121 8.94 7.72 7.73
C LEU A 121 10.26 7.70 8.50
N THR A 122 10.42 6.72 9.39
CA THR A 122 11.70 6.54 10.11
C THR A 122 12.77 5.94 9.21
N ASN A 123 12.37 5.20 8.17
CA ASN A 123 13.21 4.70 7.10
C ASN A 123 12.74 5.25 5.73
N PRO A 124 13.61 5.88 4.92
CA PRO A 124 13.19 6.59 3.72
C PRO A 124 12.90 5.68 2.53
N HIS A 125 13.48 4.48 2.49
CA HIS A 125 13.28 3.52 1.42
C HIS A 125 12.18 2.52 1.81
N ILE A 126 11.07 2.58 1.08
CA ILE A 126 9.90 1.74 1.29
C ILE A 126 9.40 1.18 -0.04
N SER A 127 8.88 -0.04 -0.02
CA SER A 127 8.17 -0.66 -1.14
C SER A 127 6.68 -0.32 -1.03
N SER A 128 6.21 0.63 -1.83
CA SER A 128 4.80 1.01 -1.84
C SER A 128 4.24 1.19 -3.24
N THR A 129 2.94 0.93 -3.38
CA THR A 129 2.17 1.21 -4.59
C THR A 129 0.68 1.35 -4.22
N GLY A 130 -0.18 1.40 -5.21
CA GLY A 130 -1.61 1.27 -5.01
C GLY A 130 -2.30 0.85 -6.29
N ASN A 131 -3.55 1.25 -6.46
CA ASN A 131 -4.32 0.91 -7.63
C ASN A 131 -3.70 1.47 -8.91
N PRO A 132 -3.89 0.76 -10.03
CA PRO A 132 -3.35 1.17 -11.31
C PRO A 132 -4.01 2.45 -11.80
N VAL A 133 -3.19 3.47 -12.07
CA VAL A 133 -3.61 4.77 -12.65
C VAL A 133 -3.07 4.97 -14.06
N SER A 134 -2.19 4.08 -14.52
CA SER A 134 -1.57 4.17 -15.83
C SER A 134 -1.22 2.78 -16.37
N LEU A 135 -1.34 2.63 -17.67
CA LEU A 135 -0.83 1.50 -18.44
C LEU A 135 0.34 2.01 -19.27
N CYS A 136 1.49 1.34 -19.15
CA CYS A 136 2.68 1.73 -19.87
C CYS A 136 3.25 0.55 -20.64
N PHE A 137 3.76 0.83 -21.84
CA PHE A 137 4.52 -0.16 -22.58
C PHE A 137 5.84 -0.43 -21.87
N CYS A 138 6.21 -1.70 -21.81
CA CYS A 138 7.47 -2.16 -21.27
C CYS A 138 8.17 -3.07 -22.28
N ASN A 139 9.49 -3.24 -22.13
CA ASN A 139 10.23 -4.28 -22.82
C ASN A 139 10.86 -5.17 -21.75
N PRO A 140 10.36 -6.40 -21.54
CA PRO A 140 10.88 -7.29 -20.49
C PRO A 140 12.32 -7.75 -20.76
N HIS A 141 12.83 -7.53 -21.97
CA HIS A 141 14.20 -7.87 -22.36
C HIS A 141 15.16 -6.68 -22.33
N ALA A 142 14.69 -5.47 -21.99
CA ALA A 142 15.55 -4.29 -21.90
C ALA A 142 16.30 -4.26 -20.56
N ILE A 143 17.62 -4.06 -20.61
CA ILE A 143 18.51 -3.96 -19.44
C ILE A 143 18.08 -2.81 -18.51
N ASN A 144 17.56 -1.73 -19.10
CA ASN A 144 16.87 -0.66 -18.40
C ASN A 144 15.42 -0.66 -18.87
N ILE A 145 14.47 -0.93 -17.97
CA ILE A 145 13.04 -0.80 -18.26
C ILE A 145 12.75 0.69 -18.47
N THR A 146 12.96 1.19 -19.68
CA THR A 146 12.55 2.53 -20.07
C THR A 146 11.05 2.55 -20.12
N LYS A 147 10.48 3.09 -19.04
CA LYS A 147 9.06 3.31 -18.88
C LYS A 147 8.58 4.26 -19.97
N SER A 148 7.86 3.73 -20.96
CA SER A 148 7.16 4.57 -21.93
C SER A 148 5.68 4.63 -21.59
N CYS A 149 5.34 5.49 -20.64
CA CYS A 149 3.94 5.80 -20.32
C CYS A 149 3.35 6.88 -21.21
N PHE A 150 4.20 7.66 -21.90
CA PHE A 150 3.77 8.90 -22.57
C PHE A 150 4.11 8.94 -24.06
N TYR A 151 5.09 8.16 -24.54
CA TYR A 151 5.57 8.25 -25.91
C TYR A 151 5.98 6.88 -26.45
N VAL A 152 5.01 6.14 -26.99
CA VAL A 152 5.37 5.05 -27.90
C VAL A 152 6.07 5.70 -29.09
N SER A 153 7.31 5.28 -29.39
CA SER A 153 7.98 5.72 -30.60
C SER A 153 7.05 5.50 -31.80
N LYS A 154 7.02 6.43 -32.75
CA LYS A 154 6.17 6.31 -33.95
C LYS A 154 6.45 4.96 -34.61
N GLN A 155 5.51 4.02 -34.49
CA GLN A 155 5.54 2.77 -35.19
C GLN A 155 4.66 2.91 -36.43
N TYR A 156 5.22 2.58 -37.59
CA TYR A 156 4.45 2.45 -38.82
C TYR A 156 3.76 1.09 -38.77
N ILE A 157 2.48 1.11 -38.39
CA ILE A 157 1.63 -0.08 -38.28
C ILE A 157 0.79 -0.18 -39.55
N TYR A 158 0.83 -1.32 -40.23
CA TYR A 158 0.06 -1.56 -41.45
C TYR A 158 -1.19 -2.40 -41.19
N PRO A 159 -2.28 -2.22 -41.96
CA PRO A 159 -3.46 -3.09 -41.87
C PRO A 159 -3.10 -4.57 -42.04
N GLY A 160 -3.61 -5.43 -41.15
CA GLY A 160 -3.35 -6.88 -41.15
C GLY A 160 -2.05 -7.31 -40.48
N GLN A 161 -1.23 -6.37 -39.99
CA GLN A 161 0.00 -6.71 -39.27
C GLN A 161 -0.31 -7.23 -37.86
N ALA A 162 0.23 -8.40 -37.52
CA ALA A 162 0.22 -8.90 -36.15
C ALA A 162 1.21 -8.10 -35.29
N LEU A 163 0.78 -7.69 -34.10
CA LEU A 163 1.58 -6.88 -33.16
C LEU A 163 1.68 -7.61 -31.81
N GLN A 164 2.87 -7.56 -31.20
CA GLN A 164 3.10 -8.05 -29.85
C GLN A 164 3.61 -6.90 -28.98
N TYR A 165 2.86 -6.59 -27.92
CA TYR A 165 3.22 -5.57 -26.95
C TYR A 165 3.32 -6.18 -25.56
N TYR A 166 4.27 -5.70 -24.77
CA TYR A 166 4.30 -5.95 -23.33
C TYR A 166 3.86 -4.67 -22.64
N VAL A 167 2.96 -4.82 -21.68
CA VAL A 167 2.39 -3.71 -20.92
C VAL A 167 2.49 -4.02 -19.44
N ALA A 168 2.69 -2.98 -18.64
CA ALA A 168 2.65 -3.07 -17.19
C ALA A 168 1.75 -1.96 -16.65
N LEU A 169 1.07 -2.28 -15.55
CA LEU A 169 0.25 -1.32 -14.85
C LEU A 169 1.08 -0.61 -13.79
N PHE A 170 0.79 0.66 -13.59
CA PHE A 170 1.49 1.49 -12.62
C PHE A 170 0.49 2.19 -11.71
N GLY A 171 0.74 2.08 -10.41
CA GLY A 171 0.04 2.80 -9.35
C GLY A 171 0.94 3.88 -8.76
N ASN A 172 0.37 4.76 -7.95
CA ASN A 172 1.16 5.73 -7.19
C ASN A 172 1.68 5.07 -5.92
N ASP A 173 2.98 5.22 -5.67
CA ASP A 173 3.57 4.91 -4.37
C ASP A 173 3.26 6.01 -3.33
N TYR A 174 3.74 5.81 -2.11
CA TYR A 174 3.59 6.77 -1.02
C TYR A 174 4.17 8.15 -1.35
N LEU A 175 5.21 8.19 -2.20
CA LEU A 175 5.87 9.41 -2.66
C LEU A 175 5.31 9.95 -3.98
N ARG A 176 4.14 9.46 -4.42
CA ARG A 176 3.47 9.83 -5.68
C ARG A 176 4.30 9.60 -6.94
N SER A 177 5.30 8.73 -6.86
CA SER A 177 5.99 8.19 -8.01
C SER A 177 5.24 6.98 -8.53
N LEU A 178 5.24 6.80 -9.85
CA LEU A 178 4.55 5.67 -10.45
C LEU A 178 5.39 4.39 -10.33
N THR A 179 4.89 3.40 -9.58
CA THR A 179 5.52 2.09 -9.36
C THR A 179 4.67 0.95 -9.94
N PRO A 180 5.28 -0.18 -10.35
CA PRO A 180 4.52 -1.32 -10.88
C PRO A 180 3.45 -1.81 -9.91
N THR A 181 2.28 -2.14 -10.45
CA THR A 181 1.13 -2.67 -9.71
C THR A 181 0.33 -3.63 -10.59
N ASP A 182 -0.77 -4.13 -10.06
CA ASP A 182 -1.74 -5.00 -10.72
C ASP A 182 -3.18 -4.49 -10.45
N GLY A 183 -4.13 -4.99 -11.22
CA GLY A 183 -5.54 -4.65 -11.11
C GLY A 183 -6.13 -4.22 -12.45
N ILE A 184 -7.15 -3.38 -12.40
CA ILE A 184 -7.88 -2.87 -13.57
C ILE A 184 -7.71 -1.36 -13.62
N VAL A 185 -7.24 -0.83 -14.75
CA VAL A 185 -7.24 0.61 -15.01
C VAL A 185 -8.68 1.03 -15.28
N GLN A 186 -9.22 1.93 -14.46
CA GLN A 186 -10.55 2.53 -14.66
C GLN A 186 -10.43 3.91 -15.33
#